data_AF-A0A924CVR0-F1
#
_entry.id   AF-A0A924CVR0-F1
#
_cell.length_a   1.000
_cell.length_b   1.000
_cell.length_c   1.000
_cell.angle_alpha   90.00
_cell.angle_beta   90.00
_cell.angle_gamma   90.00
#
_symmetry.space_group_name_H-M   'P 1'
#
loop_
_entity.id
_entity.type
_entity.pdbx_description
1 polymer ?
#
loop_
_entity_poly.entity_id
_entity_poly.type
_entity_poly.pdbx_seq_one_letter_code
_entity_poly.pdbx_strand_id
1 'polypeptide(L)' 'MAKPCETCGVRDKALCGSLTDAELAGLAPLGVQRRLARGETLVRAGDPPLVCANVQSGVLKVASMTAEGSEAIVGLAYP' A
#
# COMPACT_ATOMS: atom_id res chain seq x y z
N MET A 1 -9.13 -10.48 -9.26
CA MET A 1 -8.49 -10.35 -10.59
C MET A 1 -7.45 -9.26 -10.48
N ALA A 2 -6.21 -9.51 -10.89
CA ALA A 2 -5.14 -8.53 -10.72
C ALA A 2 -5.37 -7.33 -11.66
N LYS A 3 -5.39 -6.10 -11.14
CA LYS A 3 -5.44 -4.89 -11.98
C LYS A 3 -4.11 -4.69 -12.73
N PRO A 4 -4.10 -4.62 -14.08
CA PRO A 4 -2.92 -4.30 -14.86
C PRO A 4 -2.37 -2.90 -14.53
N CYS A 5 -1.05 -2.75 -14.53
CA CYS A 5 -0.38 -1.46 -14.28
C CYS A 5 -0.85 -0.35 -15.24
N GLU A 6 -1.12 -0.68 -16.51
CA GLU A 6 -1.61 0.26 -17.53
C GLU A 6 -2.93 0.95 -17.15
N THR A 7 -3.76 0.26 -16.36
CA THR A 7 -5.08 0.75 -15.91
C THR A 7 -5.09 1.13 -14.42
N CYS A 8 -3.92 1.15 -13.79
CA CYS A 8 -3.79 1.39 -12.35
C CYS A 8 -3.80 2.90 -12.07
N GLY A 9 -4.87 3.41 -11.45
CA GLY A 9 -5.03 4.86 -11.19
C GLY A 9 -4.02 5.50 -10.23
N VAL A 10 -3.14 4.72 -9.61
CA VAL A 10 -2.04 5.23 -8.77
C VAL A 10 -0.68 5.16 -9.45
N ARG A 11 -0.63 4.69 -10.70
CA ARG A 11 0.61 4.46 -11.43
C ARG A 11 1.51 5.70 -11.42
N ASP A 12 0.94 6.86 -11.74
CA ASP A 12 1.71 8.10 -11.92
C ASP A 12 2.05 8.80 -10.59
N LYS A 13 1.48 8.35 -9.47
CA LYS A 13 1.67 8.94 -8.14
C LYS A 13 2.53 8.10 -7.21
N ALA A 14 2.57 6.79 -7.44
CA ALA A 14 3.28 5.84 -6.62
C ALA A 14 4.72 5.63 -7.13
N LEU A 15 5.46 4.71 -6.49
CA LEU A 15 6.82 4.33 -6.89
C LEU A 15 6.95 3.99 -8.38
N CYS A 16 5.91 3.41 -8.98
CA CYS A 16 5.91 3.03 -10.38
C CYS A 16 5.87 4.21 -11.36
N GLY A 17 5.56 5.43 -10.92
CA GLY A 17 5.60 6.63 -11.76
C GLY A 17 7.04 7.07 -12.10
N SER A 18 8.01 6.62 -11.32
CA SER A 18 9.44 6.85 -11.55
C SER A 18 10.08 5.82 -12.49
N LEU A 19 9.32 4.81 -12.94
CA LEU A 19 9.82 3.71 -13.76
C LEU A 19 9.37 3.86 -15.22
N THR A 20 10.25 3.50 -16.14
CA THR A 20 9.87 3.29 -17.55
C THR A 20 8.94 2.08 -17.69
N ASP A 21 8.24 1.98 -18.83
CA ASP A 21 7.39 0.80 -19.13
C ASP A 21 8.16 -0.51 -19.06
N ALA A 22 9.41 -0.53 -19.53
CA ALA A 22 10.27 -1.71 -19.53
C ALA A 22 10.67 -2.13 -18.10
N GLU A 23 11.05 -1.17 -17.26
CA GLU A 23 11.37 -1.43 -15.85
C GLU A 23 10.14 -1.90 -15.07
N LEU A 24 8.99 -1.27 -15.32
CA LEU A 24 7.71 -1.65 -14.72
C LEU A 24 7.28 -3.06 -15.16
N ALA A 25 7.50 -3.44 -16.41
CA ALA A 25 7.23 -4.80 -16.90
C ALA A 25 8.07 -5.86 -16.17
N GLY A 26 9.29 -5.51 -15.73
CA GLY A 26 10.12 -6.37 -14.88
C GLY A 26 9.68 -6.44 -13.42
N LEU A 27 9.20 -5.33 -12.85
CA LEU A 27 8.76 -5.25 -11.46
C LEU A 27 7.36 -5.84 -11.23
N ALA A 28 6.41 -5.58 -12.14
CA ALA A 28 5.00 -5.92 -11.96
C ALA A 28 4.74 -7.40 -11.62
N PRO A 29 5.44 -8.39 -12.23
CA PRO A 29 5.25 -9.81 -11.91
C PRO A 29 5.69 -10.21 -10.50
N LEU A 30 6.54 -9.41 -9.84
CA LEU A 30 7.01 -9.66 -8.48
C LEU A 30 5.98 -9.23 -7.42
N GLY A 31 5.05 -8.36 -7.80
CA GLY A 31 4.02 -7.83 -6.92
C GLY A 31 2.87 -8.82 -6.72
N VAL A 32 2.31 -8.81 -5.51
CA VAL A 32 1.05 -9.50 -5.19
C VAL A 32 -0.04 -8.50 -4.85
N GLN A 33 -1.25 -8.71 -5.39
CA GLN A 33 -2.41 -7.92 -5.01
C GLN A 33 -3.13 -8.58 -3.83
N ARG A 34 -3.40 -7.78 -2.80
CA ARG A 34 -4.14 -8.20 -1.61
C ARG A 34 -5.39 -7.36 -1.45
N ARG A 35 -6.48 -7.99 -1.01
CA ARG A 35 -7.71 -7.30 -0.62
C ARG A 35 -7.88 -7.50 0.87
N LEU A 36 -8.04 -6.39 1.59
CA LEU A 36 -8.26 -6.38 3.02
C LEU A 36 -9.74 -6.15 3.30
N ALA A 37 -10.27 -6.84 4.31
CA ALA A 37 -11.57 -6.52 4.86
C ALA A 37 -11.52 -5.21 5.66
N ARG A 38 -12.68 -4.57 5.86
CA ARG A 38 -12.76 -3.39 6.73
C ARG A 38 -12.31 -3.78 8.15
N GLY A 39 -11.33 -3.04 8.69
CA GLY A 39 -10.77 -3.29 10.03
C GLY A 39 -9.64 -4.32 10.04
N GLU A 40 -9.32 -4.97 8.93
CA GLU A 40 -8.17 -5.86 8.82
C GLU A 40 -6.86 -5.05 8.84
N THR A 41 -5.88 -5.52 9.61
CA THR A 41 -4.57 -4.88 9.76
C THR A 41 -3.59 -5.44 8.72
N LEU A 42 -3.01 -4.57 7.89
CA LEU A 42 -1.99 -4.96 6.91
C LEU A 42 -0.60 -5.19 7.54
N VAL A 43 -0.19 -4.27 8.42
CA VAL A 43 1.10 -4.28 9.14
C VAL A 43 0.85 -3.80 10.56
N ARG A 44 1.48 -4.45 11.55
CA ARG A 44 1.48 -3.99 12.94
C ARG A 44 2.80 -3.27 13.26
N ALA A 45 2.74 -2.33 14.18
CA ALA A 45 3.94 -1.69 14.69
C ALA A 45 4.87 -2.74 15.31
N GLY A 46 6.13 -2.74 14.89
CA GLY A 46 7.13 -3.73 15.32
C GLY A 46 7.25 -4.96 14.43
N ASP A 47 6.36 -5.17 13.46
CA ASP A 47 6.54 -6.20 12.44
C ASP A 47 7.77 -5.86 11.58
N PRO A 48 8.55 -6.86 11.10
CA PRO A 48 9.62 -6.60 10.16
C PRO A 48 9.07 -5.91 8.90
N PRO A 49 9.85 -5.02 8.24
CA PRO A 49 9.38 -4.30 7.06
C PRO A 49 9.36 -5.23 5.84
N LEU A 50 8.37 -6.12 5.79
CA LEU A 50 8.28 -7.19 4.79
C LEU A 50 7.58 -6.75 3.51
N VAL A 51 6.92 -5.58 3.50
CA VAL A 51 6.04 -5.19 2.39
C VAL A 51 6.14 -3.69 2.09
N CYS A 52 6.36 -3.36 0.81
CA CYS A 52 6.09 -2.06 0.22
C CYS A 52 4.87 -2.21 -0.69
N ALA A 53 3.87 -1.35 -0.55
CA ALA A 53 2.59 -1.49 -1.26
C ALA A 53 1.97 -0.13 -1.61
N ASN A 54 1.18 -0.14 -2.69
CA ASN A 54 0.36 0.99 -3.11
C ASN A 54 -1.11 0.70 -2.77
N VAL A 55 -1.84 1.72 -2.30
CA VAL A 55 -3.29 1.62 -2.10
C VAL A 55 -3.98 1.88 -3.44
N GLN A 56 -4.49 0.83 -4.10
CA GLN A 56 -5.18 0.98 -5.39
C GLN A 56 -6.66 1.39 -5.27
N SER A 57 -7.26 1.20 -4.09
CA SER A 57 -8.64 1.58 -3.79
C SER A 57 -8.90 1.51 -2.29
N GLY A 58 -9.80 2.35 -1.79
CA GLY A 58 -10.13 2.42 -0.36
C GLY A 58 -9.16 3.32 0.41
N VAL A 59 -9.11 3.15 1.74
CA VAL A 59 -8.29 3.97 2.64
C VAL A 59 -7.65 3.07 3.69
N LEU A 60 -6.35 3.25 3.93
CA LEU A 60 -5.65 2.70 5.09
C LEU A 60 -5.43 3.80 6.13
N LYS A 61 -5.79 3.48 7.37
CA LYS A 61 -5.49 4.28 8.55
C LYS A 61 -4.11 3.86 9.08
N VAL A 62 -3.20 4.80 9.21
CA VAL A 62 -1.93 4.61 9.91
C VAL A 62 -2.11 5.16 11.31
N ALA A 63 -1.84 4.31 12.30
CA ALA A 63 -2.05 4.66 13.69
C ALA A 63 -0.87 4.18 14.56
N SER A 64 -0.63 4.91 15.64
CA SER A 64 0.31 4.56 16.70
C SER A 64 -0.42 4.46 18.03
N MET A 65 0.10 3.66 18.95
CA MET A 65 -0.38 3.65 20.33
C MET A 65 0.38 4.72 21.14
N THR A 66 -0.34 5.53 21.90
CA THR A 66 0.27 6.48 22.85
C THR A 66 0.76 5.74 24.10
N ALA A 67 1.56 6.41 24.93
CA ALA A 67 2.07 5.83 26.18
C ALA A 67 0.93 5.47 27.15
N GLU A 68 -0.19 6.17 27.07
CA GLU A 68 -1.41 5.96 27.86
C GLU A 68 -2.30 4.84 27.30
N GLY A 69 -1.88 4.17 26.22
CA GLY A 69 -2.60 3.05 25.62
C GLY A 69 -3.77 3.45 24.72
N SER A 70 -3.86 4.72 24.31
CA SER A 70 -4.86 5.18 23.34
C SER A 70 -4.33 5.10 21.91
N GLU A 71 -5.23 4.95 20.93
CA GLU A 71 -4.86 4.96 19.51
C GLU A 71 -4.83 6.41 18.99
N ALA A 72 -3.74 6.80 18.33
CA ALA A 72 -3.61 8.07 17.63
C ALA A 72 -3.47 7.82 16.12
N ILE A 73 -4.34 8.45 15.32
CA ILE A 73 -4.23 8.43 13.86
C ILE A 73 -3.11 9.40 13.46
N VAL A 74 -2.08 8.87 12.80
CA VAL A 74 -0.92 9.65 12.34
C VAL A 74 -0.85 9.80 10.83
N GLY A 75 -1.72 9.11 10.09
CA GLY A 75 -1.78 9.24 8.65
C GLY A 75 -2.95 8.49 8.03
N LEU A 76 -3.29 8.90 6.81
CA LEU A 76 -4.23 8.22 5.94
C LEU A 76 -3.54 7.99 4.60
N ALA A 77 -3.54 6.75 4.12
CA ALA A 77 -3.05 6.39 2.81
C ALA A 77 -4.23 6.01 1.90
N TYR A 78 -4.26 6.60 0.71
CA TYR A 78 -5.32 6.45 -0.28
C TYR A 78 -4.74 6.69 -1.69
N PRO A 79 -5.48 6.36 -2.77
CA PRO A 79 -5.00 6.49 -4.15
C PRO A 79 -4.63 7.90 -4.64
#